data_AF-A0A1M7L4E3-F1
#
_entry.id   AF-A0A1M7L4E3-F1
#
_cell.length_a   1.000
_cell.length_b   1.000
_cell.length_c   1.000
_cell.angle_alpha   90.00
_cell.angle_beta   90.00
_cell.angle_gamma   90.00
#
_symmetry.space_group_name_H-M   'P 1'
#
loop_
_entity.id
_entity.type
_entity.pdbx_description
1 polymer ?
#
loop_
_entity_poly.entity_id
_entity_poly.type
_entity_poly.pdbx_seq_one_letter_code
_entity_poly.pdbx_strand_id
1 'polypeptide(L)'
;MSDFRTSQNEAHPNKTNTIMTGIILLQILFVSIQIWFLFGALNNALEGNLFFAITTFVGSLLMALASFWVLRYLPEPLKKKPNNKPRVDVSRQP
;
A
#
# COMPACT_ATOMS: atom_id res chain seq x y z
N MET A 1 -11.73 30.46 -5.22
CA MET A 1 -11.54 29.70 -6.47
C MET A 1 -10.75 28.46 -6.10
N SER A 2 -11.36 27.27 -6.04
CA SER A 2 -10.57 26.04 -6.13
C SER A 2 -10.17 25.93 -7.60
N ASP A 3 -8.94 26.30 -7.91
CA ASP A 3 -8.52 26.54 -9.29
C ASP A 3 -8.77 25.31 -10.16
N PHE A 4 -9.06 25.57 -11.43
CA PHE A 4 -9.22 24.58 -12.50
C PHE A 4 -8.14 23.48 -12.45
N ARG A 5 -6.93 23.85 -12.01
CA ARG A 5 -5.78 22.96 -11.79
C ARG A 5 -6.03 21.89 -10.73
N THR A 6 -6.68 22.24 -9.61
CA THR A 6 -7.07 21.28 -8.57
C THR A 6 -8.14 20.33 -9.08
N SER A 7 -9.13 20.85 -9.82
CA SER A 7 -10.19 20.05 -10.45
C SER A 7 -9.64 19.05 -11.47
N GLN A 8 -8.65 19.44 -12.29
CA GLN A 8 -8.03 18.52 -13.24
C GLN A 8 -7.16 17.46 -12.57
N ASN A 9 -6.41 17.82 -11.52
CA ASN A 9 -5.65 16.85 -10.74
C ASN A 9 -6.55 15.85 -9.98
N GLU A 10 -7.71 16.31 -9.47
CA GLU A 10 -8.73 15.44 -8.84
C GLU A 10 -9.43 14.53 -9.87
N ALA A 11 -9.56 14.97 -11.13
CA ALA A 11 -10.22 14.21 -12.19
C ALA A 11 -9.39 13.03 -12.76
N HIS A 12 -8.11 12.91 -12.39
CA HIS A 12 -7.23 11.84 -12.89
C HIS A 12 -6.73 10.90 -11.76
N PRO A 13 -7.64 10.20 -11.05
CA PRO A 13 -7.33 9.33 -9.90
C PRO A 13 -6.42 8.14 -10.25
N ASN A 14 -6.23 7.85 -11.54
CA ASN A 14 -5.42 6.72 -12.02
C ASN A 14 -3.98 6.74 -11.48
N LYS A 15 -3.37 7.91 -11.25
CA LYS A 15 -1.99 7.97 -10.74
C LYS A 15 -1.87 7.43 -9.32
N THR A 16 -2.78 7.84 -8.43
CA THR A 16 -2.85 7.37 -7.05
C THR A 16 -3.16 5.87 -6.99
N ASN A 17 -4.10 5.41 -7.82
CA ASN A 17 -4.45 3.99 -7.90
C ASN A 17 -3.28 3.14 -8.41
N THR A 18 -2.51 3.60 -9.40
CA THR A 18 -1.33 2.87 -9.91
C THR A 18 -0.26 2.72 -8.83
N ILE A 19 0.05 3.77 -8.06
CA ILE A 19 1.03 3.69 -6.97
C ILE A 19 0.55 2.73 -5.88
N MET A 20 -0.72 2.83 -5.49
CA MET A 20 -1.33 1.93 -4.50
C MET A 20 -1.25 0.46 -4.95
N THR A 21 -1.64 0.17 -6.20
CA THR A 21 -1.53 -1.17 -6.78
C THR A 21 -0.08 -1.66 -6.80
N GLY A 22 0.88 -0.80 -7.17
CA GLY A 22 2.30 -1.13 -7.14
C GLY A 22 2.79 -1.52 -5.75
N ILE A 23 2.38 -0.78 -4.71
CA ILE A 23 2.70 -1.09 -3.31
C ILE A 23 2.09 -2.43 -2.91
N ILE A 24 0.82 -2.68 -3.25
CA ILE A 24 0.15 -3.96 -2.93
C ILE A 24 0.87 -5.13 -3.59
N LEU A 25 1.20 -5.02 -4.88
CA LEU A 25 1.91 -6.08 -5.61
C LEU A 25 3.31 -6.32 -5.02
N LEU A 26 4.02 -5.27 -4.62
CA LEU A 26 5.32 -5.39 -3.96
C LEU A 26 5.21 -6.06 -2.58
N GLN A 27 4.17 -5.75 -1.81
CA GLN A 27 3.91 -6.41 -0.53
C GLN A 27 3.57 -7.90 -0.71
N ILE A 28 2.77 -8.24 -1.73
CA ILE A 28 2.50 -9.64 -2.08
C ILE A 28 3.81 -10.36 -2.42
N LEU A 29 4.67 -9.74 -3.22
CA LEU A 29 5.98 -10.30 -3.56
C LEU A 29 6.83 -10.55 -2.31
N PHE A 30 6.91 -9.60 -1.37
CA PHE A 30 7.61 -9.81 -0.11
C PHE A 30 7.05 -10.99 0.68
N VAL A 31 5.74 -11.09 0.85
CA VAL A 31 5.13 -12.21 1.58
C VAL A 31 5.39 -13.54 0.87
N SER A 32 5.28 -13.58 -0.46
CA SER A 32 5.57 -14.79 -1.25
C SER A 32 7.00 -15.27 -1.06
N ILE A 33 7.99 -14.36 -1.09
CA ILE A 33 9.40 -14.74 -0.88
C ILE A 33 9.62 -15.17 0.58
N GLN A 34 8.98 -14.52 1.58
CA GLN A 34 9.10 -14.96 2.98
C GLN A 34 8.53 -16.38 3.20
N ILE A 35 7.42 -16.71 2.54
CA ILE A 35 6.87 -18.08 2.57
C ILE A 35 7.86 -19.07 1.93
N TRP A 36 8.48 -18.69 0.80
CA TRP A 36 9.51 -19.52 0.17
C TRP A 36 10.75 -19.72 1.06
N PHE A 37 11.24 -18.67 1.73
CA PHE A 37 12.31 -18.75 2.72
C PHE A 37 11.96 -19.67 3.88
N LEU A 38 10.73 -19.59 4.40
CA LEU A 38 10.25 -20.48 5.46
C LEU A 38 10.25 -21.95 5.02
N PHE A 39 9.75 -22.23 3.81
CA PHE A 39 9.78 -23.58 3.25
C PHE A 39 11.21 -24.09 3.10
N GLY A 40 12.10 -23.27 2.53
CA GLY A 40 13.51 -23.64 2.40
C GLY A 40 14.19 -23.88 3.76
N ALA A 41 13.90 -23.05 4.76
CA ALA A 41 14.45 -23.19 6.11
C ALA A 41 14.03 -24.50 6.77
N LEU A 42 12.74 -24.86 6.69
CA LEU A 42 12.21 -26.10 7.22
C LEU A 42 12.86 -27.32 6.57
N ASN A 43 12.94 -27.32 5.24
CA ASN A 43 13.51 -28.45 4.50
C ASN A 43 15.00 -28.64 4.82
N ASN A 44 15.76 -27.55 4.93
CA ASN A 44 17.19 -27.61 5.24
C ASN A 44 17.47 -27.90 6.72
N ALA A 45 16.63 -27.44 7.64
CA ALA A 45 16.78 -27.72 9.06
C ALA A 45 16.62 -29.21 9.38
N LEU A 46 15.73 -29.90 8.67
CA LEU A 46 15.56 -31.36 8.78
C LEU A 46 16.80 -32.13 8.31
N GLU A 47 17.54 -31.58 7.35
CA GLU A 47 18.81 -32.13 6.85
C GLU A 47 20.02 -31.72 7.71
N GLY A 48 19.79 -31.01 8.83
CA GLY A 48 20.84 -30.53 9.74
C GLY A 48 21.57 -29.28 9.25
N ASN A 49 21.13 -28.66 8.14
CA ASN A 49 21.72 -27.45 7.59
C ASN A 49 21.14 -26.18 8.27
N LEU A 50 21.58 -25.94 9.51
CA LEU A 50 21.18 -24.77 10.29
C LEU A 50 21.68 -23.44 9.69
N PHE A 51 22.77 -23.46 8.93
CA PHE A 51 23.29 -22.24 8.30
C PHE A 51 22.28 -21.64 7.32
N PHE A 52 21.62 -22.49 6.51
CA PHE A 52 20.57 -22.04 5.61
C PHE A 52 19.41 -21.43 6.38
N ALA A 53 18.93 -22.09 7.43
CA ALA A 53 17.81 -21.62 8.25
C ALA A 53 18.08 -20.26 8.91
N ILE A 54 19.29 -20.04 9.44
CA ILE A 54 19.68 -18.75 10.03
C ILE A 54 19.76 -17.67 8.95
N THR A 55 20.34 -18.00 7.79
CA THR A 55 20.48 -17.05 6.68
C THR A 55 19.11 -16.59 6.16
N THR A 56 18.16 -17.50 5.96
CA THR A 56 16.81 -17.16 5.52
C THR A 56 15.97 -16.48 6.59
N PHE A 57 16.23 -16.77 7.88
CA PHE A 57 15.63 -16.02 8.98
C PHE A 57 16.05 -14.55 8.98
N VAL A 58 17.37 -14.28 8.91
CA VAL A 58 17.89 -12.91 8.85
C VAL A 58 17.39 -12.19 7.59
N GLY A 59 17.39 -12.87 6.44
CA GLY A 59 16.84 -12.33 5.19
C GLY A 59 15.36 -11.97 5.33
N SER A 60 14.55 -12.84 5.95
CA SER A 60 13.13 -12.58 6.21
C SER A 60 12.92 -11.38 7.13
N LEU A 61 13.74 -11.23 8.18
CA LEU A 61 13.66 -10.10 9.10
C LEU A 61 13.93 -8.77 8.38
N LEU A 62 15.02 -8.70 7.60
CA LEU A 62 15.35 -7.50 6.83
C LEU A 62 14.24 -7.17 5.81
N MET A 63 13.68 -8.19 5.17
CA MET A 63 12.62 -8.01 4.18
C MET A 63 11.29 -7.61 4.84
N ALA A 64 10.99 -8.09 6.05
CA ALA A 64 9.85 -7.62 6.83
C ALA A 64 9.98 -6.14 7.20
N LEU A 65 11.17 -5.70 7.62
CA LEU A 65 11.46 -4.28 7.87
C LEU A 65 11.31 -3.44 6.59
N ALA A 66 11.83 -3.93 5.46
CA ALA A 66 11.66 -3.29 4.16
C ALA A 66 10.18 -3.18 3.76
N SER A 67 9.37 -4.20 4.06
CA SER A 67 7.93 -4.19 3.81
C SER A 67 7.20 -3.09 4.57
N PHE A 68 7.55 -2.88 5.85
CA PHE A 68 7.01 -1.76 6.63
C PHE A 68 7.51 -0.41 6.11
N TRP A 69 8.77 -0.34 5.68
CA TRP A 69 9.35 0.88 5.13
C TRP A 69 8.67 1.31 3.82
N VAL A 70 8.28 0.36 2.97
CA VAL A 70 7.52 0.62 1.73
C VAL A 70 6.18 1.29 2.01
N LEU A 71 5.53 1.00 3.15
CA LEU A 71 4.26 1.62 3.52
C LEU A 71 4.36 3.15 3.69
N ARG A 72 5.57 3.72 3.86
CA ARG A 72 5.77 5.18 3.87
C ARG A 72 5.33 5.86 2.56
N TYR A 73 5.21 5.10 1.48
CA TYR A 73 4.83 5.58 0.15
C TYR A 73 3.32 5.42 -0.13
N LEU A 74 2.52 4.98 0.85
CA LEU A 74 1.07 4.94 0.72
C LEU A 74 0.53 6.32 0.33
N PRO A 75 -0.28 6.43 -0.74
CA PRO A 75 -0.85 7.71 -1.12
C PRO A 75 -1.92 8.16 -0.11
N GLU A 76 -2.11 9.48 0.01
CA GLU A 76 -3.16 10.03 0.85
C GLU A 76 -4.56 9.57 0.39
N PRO A 77 -5.46 9.27 1.33
CA PRO A 77 -6.84 8.95 0.98
C PRO A 77 -7.52 10.16 0.33
N LEU A 78 -8.33 9.92 -0.70
CA LEU A 78 -9.14 10.95 -1.34
C LEU A 78 -10.07 11.58 -0.30
N LYS A 79 -9.82 12.85 0.07
CA LYS A 79 -10.66 13.57 1.03
C LYS A 79 -12.05 13.75 0.44
N LYS A 80 -13.07 13.19 1.10
CA LYS A 80 -14.47 13.44 0.73
C LYS A 80 -14.77 14.91 0.99
N LYS A 81 -15.00 15.71 -0.06
CA LYS A 81 -15.41 17.11 0.10
C LYS A 81 -16.66 17.17 1.00
N PRO A 82 -16.70 18.02 2.04
CA PRO A 82 -17.89 18.20 2.83
C PRO A 82 -19.01 18.71 1.92
N ASN A 83 -20.17 18.07 2.00
CA ASN A 83 -21.34 18.38 1.17
C ASN A 83 -21.98 19.70 1.63
N ASN A 84 -21.32 20.83 1.37
CA ASN A 84 -21.92 22.16 1.46
C ASN A 84 -22.76 22.40 0.22
N LYS A 85 -23.84 21.62 0.04
CA LYS A 85 -24.93 22.06 -0.83
C LYS A 85 -25.63 23.21 -0.08
N PRO A 86 -25.72 24.41 -0.68
CA PRO A 86 -26.61 25.44 -0.15
C PRO A 86 -28.00 24.82 -0.04
N ARG A 87 -28.60 24.85 1.16
CA ARG A 87 -30.02 24.56 1.27
C ARG A 87 -30.71 25.68 0.50
N VAL A 88 -31.23 25.35 -0.69
CA VAL A 88 -32.10 26.26 -1.43
C VAL A 88 -33.33 26.44 -0.55
N ASP A 89 -33.45 27.61 0.06
CA ASP A 89 -34.63 27.99 0.82
C ASP A 89 -35.76 28.25 -0.18
N VAL A 90 -36.67 27.29 -0.30
CA VAL A 90 -37.82 27.33 -1.21
C VAL A 90 -38.92 28.28 -0.70
N SER A 91 -38.74 28.93 0.46
CA SER A 91 -39.74 29.82 1.06
C SER A 91 -39.91 31.19 0.37
N ARG A 92 -39.13 31.48 -0.69
CA ARG A 92 -39.31 32.68 -1.51
C ARG A 92 -39.70 32.30 -2.94
N GLN A 93 -40.96 31.89 -3.11
CA GLN A 93 -41.66 32.07 -4.39
C GLN A 93 -42.82 33.04 -4.12
N PRO A 94 -42.96 34.13 -4.90
CA PRO A 94 -44.05 35.09 -4.78
C PRO A 94 -45.40 34.51 -5.19
#